data_AF-R9H024-F1
#
_entry.id   AF-R9H024-F1
#
_cell.length_a   1.000
_cell.length_b   1.000
_cell.length_c   1.000
_cell.angle_alpha   90.00
_cell.angle_beta   90.00
_cell.angle_gamma   90.00
#
_symmetry.space_group_name_H-M   'P 1'
#
loop_
_entity.id
_entity.type
_entity.pdbx_description
1 polymer ?
#
loop_
_entity_poly.entity_id
_entity_poly.type
_entity_poly.pdbx_seq_one_letter_code
_entity_poly.pdbx_strand_id
1 'polypeptide(L)' 'MDKLKFSPLITTRMACPGYDESTLLKALEQVNNWSIINNQLLLSNGRTLVAKLQGVPVTIPK' A
#
# COMPACT_ATOMS: atom_id res chain seq x y z
N MET A 1 -3.22 -16.35 -10.64
CA MET A 1 -2.27 -15.23 -10.45
C MET A 1 -3.09 -14.02 -10.07
N ASP A 2 -3.17 -13.77 -8.78
CA ASP A 2 -4.02 -12.72 -8.20
C ASP A 2 -3.41 -11.35 -8.49
N LYS A 3 -3.99 -10.65 -9.46
CA LYS A 3 -3.56 -9.30 -9.85
C LYS A 3 -4.29 -8.30 -8.98
N LEU A 4 -3.56 -7.53 -8.19
CA LEU A 4 -4.10 -6.40 -7.43
C LEU A 4 -3.65 -5.12 -8.11
N LYS A 5 -4.62 -4.31 -8.51
CA LYS A 5 -4.39 -3.00 -9.12
C LYS A 5 -5.36 -2.01 -8.51
N PHE A 6 -4.86 -0.83 -8.19
CA PHE A 6 -5.69 0.26 -7.69
C PHE A 6 -6.33 1.00 -8.87
N SER A 7 -7.62 1.27 -8.76
CA SER A 7 -8.31 2.27 -9.58
C SER A 7 -7.74 3.67 -9.28
N PRO A 8 -8.01 4.69 -10.12
CA PRO A 8 -7.55 6.05 -9.88
C PRO A 8 -7.80 6.49 -8.44
N LEU A 9 -6.72 6.81 -7.72
CA LEU A 9 -6.76 7.17 -6.31
C LEU A 9 -7.14 8.64 -6.18
N ILE A 10 -8.04 8.94 -5.24
CA ILE A 10 -8.48 10.30 -4.92
C ILE A 10 -8.05 10.59 -3.48
N THR A 11 -7.45 11.75 -3.24
CA THR A 11 -6.99 12.14 -1.90
C THR A 11 -7.73 13.35 -1.36
N THR A 12 -7.76 13.46 -0.03
CA THR A 12 -8.35 14.59 0.69
C THR A 12 -7.39 15.80 0.74
N ARG A 13 -6.12 15.62 0.34
CA ARG A 13 -5.06 16.65 0.31
C ARG A 13 -4.84 17.33 1.67
N MET A 14 -4.98 16.60 2.77
CA MET A 14 -4.58 17.11 4.08
C MET A 14 -3.06 17.18 4.16
N ALA A 15 -2.54 18.39 4.41
CA ALA A 15 -1.11 18.57 4.63
C ALA A 15 -0.75 18.18 6.07
N CYS A 16 -0.13 17.01 6.25
CA CYS A 16 0.56 16.67 7.49
C CYS A 16 2.06 17.06 7.36
N PRO A 17 2.62 17.84 8.29
CA PRO A 17 4.03 18.21 8.23
C PRO A 17 4.92 16.96 8.33
N GLY A 18 5.93 16.88 7.47
CA GLY A 18 6.93 15.80 7.46
C GLY A 18 6.50 14.52 6.73
N TYR A 19 5.30 14.47 6.13
CA TYR A 19 4.85 13.34 5.34
C TYR A 19 4.42 13.77 3.94
N ASP A 20 5.04 13.17 2.92
CA ASP A 20 4.65 13.37 1.54
C ASP A 20 3.73 12.22 1.07
N GLU A 21 2.43 12.49 1.11
CA GLU A 21 1.40 11.56 0.63
C GLU A 21 1.60 11.19 -0.84
N SER A 22 2.18 12.09 -1.66
CA SER A 22 2.34 11.86 -3.10
C SER A 22 3.29 10.69 -3.40
N THR A 23 4.27 10.42 -2.54
CA THR A 23 5.17 9.28 -2.66
C THR A 23 4.42 7.96 -2.44
N LEU A 24 3.49 7.90 -1.47
CA LEU A 24 2.65 6.72 -1.25
C LEU A 24 1.71 6.47 -2.43
N LEU A 25 1.04 7.51 -2.93
CA LEU A 25 0.10 7.38 -4.06
C LEU A 25 0.80 6.82 -5.30
N LYS A 26 1.98 7.35 -5.64
CA LYS A 26 2.80 6.85 -6.76
C LYS A 26 3.20 5.39 -6.59
N ALA A 27 3.47 4.94 -5.36
CA ALA A 27 3.77 3.54 -5.10
C ALA A 27 2.55 2.65 -5.34
N LEU A 28 1.37 3.07 -4.87
CA LEU A 28 0.11 2.36 -5.04
C LEU A 28 -0.35 2.28 -6.51
N GLU A 29 -0.18 3.35 -7.27
CA GLU A 29 -0.48 3.36 -8.72
C GLU A 29 0.32 2.33 -9.52
N GLN A 30 1.52 2.00 -9.07
CA GLN A 30 2.41 1.05 -9.74
C GLN A 30 2.14 -0.41 -9.36
N VAL A 31 1.32 -0.68 -8.34
CA VAL A 31 1.06 -2.04 -7.88
C VAL A 31 0.33 -2.84 -8.96
N ASN A 32 0.84 -4.04 -9.24
CA ASN A 32 0.16 -5.03 -10.09
C ASN A 32 0.00 -6.39 -9.43
N ASN A 33 0.69 -6.62 -8.31
CA ASN A 33 0.73 -7.88 -7.61
C ASN A 33 0.92 -7.65 -6.11
N TRP A 34 0.50 -8.63 -5.31
CA TRP A 34 0.57 -8.58 -3.86
C TRP A 34 0.94 -9.95 -3.30
N SER A 35 1.53 -9.96 -2.12
CA SER A 35 1.82 -11.19 -1.38
C SER A 35 1.83 -10.90 0.11
N ILE A 36 1.38 -11.86 0.92
CA ILE A 36 1.46 -11.77 2.38
C ILE A 36 2.49 -12.79 2.86
N ILE A 37 3.53 -12.30 3.54
CA ILE A 37 4.63 -13.14 4.06
C ILE A 37 4.96 -12.62 5.46
N ASN A 38 5.07 -13.51 6.45
CA ASN A 38 5.47 -13.15 7.83
C ASN A 38 4.71 -11.96 8.43
N ASN A 39 3.39 -11.93 8.25
CA ASN A 39 2.53 -10.83 8.71
C ASN A 39 2.87 -9.46 8.08
N GLN A 40 3.46 -9.47 6.88
CA GLN A 40 3.75 -8.29 6.08
C GLN A 40 3.01 -8.41 4.76
N LEU A 41 2.33 -7.33 4.36
CA LEU A 41 1.77 -7.18 3.04
C LEU A 41 2.82 -6.53 2.14
N LEU A 42 3.25 -7.28 1.13
CA LEU A 42 4.21 -6.88 0.11
C LEU A 42 3.45 -6.53 -1.15
N LEU A 43 3.60 -5.28 -1.60
CA LEU A 43 3.03 -4.80 -2.84
C LEU A 43 4.15 -4.69 -3.87
N SER A 44 3.93 -5.25 -5.06
CA SER A 44 4.95 -5.32 -6.10
C SER A 44 4.43 -4.92 -7.47
N ASN A 45 5.37 -4.48 -8.30
CA ASN A 45 5.21 -4.27 -9.72
C ASN A 45 6.14 -5.24 -10.46
N GLY A 46 5.63 -6.42 -10.80
CA GLY A 46 6.44 -7.47 -11.42
C GLY A 46 7.50 -8.02 -10.46
N ARG A 47 8.77 -7.62 -10.64
CA ARG A 47 9.91 -8.04 -9.80
C ARG A 47 10.32 -6.98 -8.76
N THR A 48 9.74 -5.78 -8.83
CA THR A 48 10.09 -4.66 -7.96
C THR A 48 9.11 -4.59 -6.79
N LEU A 49 9.63 -4.53 -5.56
CA LEU A 49 8.83 -4.23 -4.38
C LEU A 49 8.56 -2.72 -4.33
N VAL A 50 7.28 -2.32 -4.34
CA VAL A 50 6.89 -0.91 -4.35
C VAL A 50 6.45 -0.40 -2.97
N ALA A 51 5.86 -1.28 -2.15
CA ALA A 51 5.52 -0.93 -0.78
C ALA A 51 5.50 -2.18 0.12
N LYS A 52 5.80 -1.97 1.40
CA LYS A 52 5.72 -2.98 2.45
C LYS A 52 4.91 -2.42 3.61
N LEU A 53 3.84 -3.12 3.97
CA LEU A 53 2.94 -2.76 5.05
C LEU A 53 3.01 -3.85 6.12
N GLN A 54 3.09 -3.43 7.39
CA GLN A 54 3.12 -4.37 8.50
C GLN A 54 1.71 -4.64 8.99
N GLY A 55 1.34 -5.91 9.09
CA GLY A 55 0.06 -6.29 9.68
C GLY A 55 0.02 -5.87 11.15
N VAL A 56 -1.00 -5.12 11.51
CA VAL A 56 -1.30 -4.78 12.90
C VAL A 56 -2.45 -5.68 13.34
N PRO A 57 -2.38 -6.32 14.53
CA PRO A 57 -3.48 -7.14 15.02
C PRO A 57 -4.74 -6.27 15.16
N VAL A 58 -5.81 -6.66 14.46
CA VAL A 58 -7.11 -5.98 14.57
C VAL A 58 -7.67 -6.33 15.94
N THR A 59 -7.49 -5.44 16.90
CA THR A 59 -8.17 -5.53 18.20
C THR A 59 -9.51 -4.86 18.02
N ILE A 60 -10.57 -5.63 17.81
CA ILE A 60 -11.93 -5.11 17.74
C ILE A 60 -12.32 -4.76 19.18
N PRO A 61 -12.48 -3.47 19.55
CA PRO A 61 -13.01 -3.14 20.87
C PRO A 61 -14.43 -3.70 20.96
N LYS A 62 -14.67 -4.49 22.01
CA LYS A 62 -15.97 -5.10 22.34
C LYS A 62 -17.00 -4.03 22.70
#